data_AF-A0AA36JQ43-F1
#
_entry.id   AF-A0AA36JQ43-F1
#
_cell.length_a   1.000
_cell.length_b   1.000
_cell.length_c   1.000
_cell.angle_alpha   90.00
_cell.angle_beta   90.00
_cell.angle_gamma   90.00
#
_symmetry.space_group_name_H-M   'P 1'
#
loop_
_entity.id
_entity.type
_entity.pdbx_description
1 polymer ?
#
loop_
_entity_poly.entity_id
_entity_poly.type
_entity_poly.pdbx_seq_one_letter_code
_entity_poly.pdbx_strand_id
1 'polypeptide(L)'
;MARQMANFSRLMDSMVFTTFLMFVSGFGLFLMGELYKNVVQQETKKLSQIAMVVVRLFPFPDKKYEFNLTHVVVFSTLIGMLCMLHHPAQDVIQHELEKTQKNKKKREEAEKKREEAEKRRKKEESKEHK
;
A
#
# COMPACT_ATOMS: atom_id res chain seq x y z
N MET A 1 -5.51 -11.55 -26.45
CA MET A 1 -5.79 -10.96 -25.14
C MET A 1 -4.65 -11.32 -24.18
N ALA A 2 -3.56 -10.53 -24.17
CA ALA A 2 -2.51 -10.71 -23.18
C ALA A 2 -2.88 -9.89 -21.95
N ARG A 3 -3.31 -10.56 -20.86
CA ARG A 3 -3.40 -9.93 -19.54
C ARG A 3 -1.99 -9.51 -19.16
N GLN A 4 -1.77 -8.21 -19.01
CA GLN A 4 -0.50 -7.62 -18.60
C GLN A 4 -0.15 -8.20 -17.21
N MET A 5 0.69 -9.24 -17.19
CA MET A 5 1.16 -9.86 -15.95
C MET A 5 2.01 -8.83 -15.21
N ALA A 6 1.63 -8.57 -13.95
CA ALA A 6 2.41 -7.88 -12.92
C ALA A 6 3.25 -6.67 -13.39
N ASN A 7 2.84 -5.48 -12.99
CA ASN A 7 3.66 -4.29 -13.15
C ASN A 7 4.88 -4.41 -12.20
N PHE A 8 5.99 -4.99 -12.69
CA PHE A 8 7.18 -5.32 -11.89
C PHE A 8 7.72 -4.12 -11.11
N SER A 9 7.59 -2.91 -11.68
CA SER A 9 7.93 -1.65 -11.01
C SER A 9 7.17 -1.46 -9.69
N ARG A 10 5.88 -1.79 -9.64
CA ARG A 10 5.07 -1.70 -8.40
C ARG A 10 5.46 -2.78 -7.38
N LEU A 11 5.88 -3.97 -7.83
CA LEU A 11 6.32 -5.01 -6.91
C LEU A 11 7.63 -4.65 -6.21
N MET A 12 8.56 -4.03 -6.94
CA MET A 12 9.81 -3.54 -6.36
C MET A 12 9.58 -2.42 -5.35
N ASP A 13 8.68 -1.48 -5.67
CA ASP A 13 8.31 -0.40 -4.75
C ASP A 13 7.71 -0.95 -3.44
N SER A 14 6.78 -1.91 -3.55
CA SER A 14 6.20 -2.60 -2.39
C SER A 14 7.23 -3.37 -1.56
N MET A 15 8.24 -3.97 -2.19
CA MET A 15 9.29 -4.73 -1.49
C MET A 15 10.21 -3.79 -0.68
N VAL A 16 10.62 -2.67 -1.28
CA VAL A 16 11.42 -1.65 -0.60
C VAL A 16 10.62 -1.04 0.55
N PHE A 17 9.35 -0.68 0.30
CA PHE A 17 8.46 -0.14 1.32
C PHE A 17 8.29 -1.12 2.49
N THR A 18 8.00 -2.39 2.22
CA THR A 18 7.84 -3.42 3.27
C THR A 18 9.11 -3.61 4.09
N THR A 19 10.27 -3.62 3.43
CA THR A 19 11.57 -3.75 4.10
C THR A 19 11.80 -2.56 5.03
N PHE A 20 11.57 -1.34 4.56
CA PHE A 20 11.66 -0.13 5.37
C PHE A 20 10.70 -0.17 6.56
N LEU A 21 9.46 -0.61 6.33
CA LEU A 21 8.44 -0.73 7.35
C LEU A 21 8.82 -1.74 8.44
N MET A 22 9.52 -2.82 8.06
CA MET A 22 10.04 -3.83 8.99
C MET A 22 11.15 -3.26 9.88
N PHE A 23 12.01 -2.39 9.35
CA PHE A 23 13.02 -1.68 10.16
C PHE A 23 12.38 -0.69 11.13
N VAL A 24 11.42 0.11 10.66
CA VAL A 24 10.70 1.07 11.50
C VAL A 24 9.90 0.36 12.59
N SER A 25 9.20 -0.72 12.24
CA SER A 25 8.43 -1.53 13.19
C SER A 25 9.35 -2.18 14.22
N GLY A 26 10.48 -2.75 13.79
CA GLY A 26 11.48 -3.35 14.65
C GLY A 26 12.08 -2.35 15.63
N PHE A 27 12.44 -1.16 15.16
CA PHE A 27 12.94 -0.09 16.01
C PHE A 27 11.88 0.43 17.00
N GLY A 28 10.63 0.60 16.56
CA GLY A 28 9.52 1.00 17.43
C GLY A 28 9.23 0.00 18.55
N LEU A 29 9.18 -1.28 18.22
CA LEU A 29 9.03 -2.37 19.19
C LEU A 29 10.23 -2.46 20.15
N PHE A 30 11.45 -2.26 19.64
CA PHE A 30 12.65 -2.22 20.47
C PHE A 30 12.58 -1.09 21.52
N LEU A 31 12.23 0.13 21.08
CA LEU A 31 12.03 1.26 22.00
C LEU A 31 10.91 0.98 23.01
N MET A 32 9.81 0.38 22.58
CA MET A 32 8.71 0.02 23.47
C MET A 32 9.12 -1.04 24.50
N GLY A 33 9.97 -1.99 24.13
CA GLY A 33 10.57 -2.97 25.03
C GLY A 33 11.46 -2.33 26.10
N GLU A 34 12.34 -1.41 25.70
CA GLU A 34 13.17 -0.64 26.64
C GLU A 34 12.33 0.25 27.56
N LEU A 35 11.30 0.91 27.02
CA LEU A 35 10.32 1.66 27.83
C LEU A 35 9.60 0.76 28.84
N TYR A 36 9.13 -0.40 28.41
CA TYR A 36 8.45 -1.35 29.29
C TYR A 36 9.38 -1.83 30.42
N LYS A 37 10.65 -2.15 30.09
CA LYS A 37 11.68 -2.51 31.06
C LYS A 37 11.91 -1.38 32.07
N ASN A 38 12.06 -0.15 31.60
CA ASN A 38 12.33 1.00 32.46
C ASN A 38 11.13 1.36 33.37
N VAL A 39 9.91 1.36 32.83
CA VAL A 39 8.69 1.71 33.57
C VAL A 39 8.25 0.62 34.54
N VAL A 40 8.31 -0.65 34.13
CA VAL A 40 7.80 -1.77 34.95
C VAL A 40 8.86 -2.34 35.88
N GLN A 41 10.13 -2.43 35.44
CA GLN A 41 11.18 -3.11 36.20
C GLN A 41 12.10 -2.16 37.02
N GLN A 42 12.36 -0.93 36.56
CA GLN A 42 13.31 -0.03 37.26
C GLN A 42 12.65 1.13 38.02
N GLU A 43 11.60 1.75 37.49
CA GLU A 43 11.00 3.00 38.02
C GLU A 43 9.59 2.82 38.63
N THR A 44 9.27 1.63 39.13
CA THR A 44 7.92 1.34 39.69
C THR A 44 7.54 2.25 40.86
N LYS A 45 8.51 2.89 41.53
CA LYS A 45 8.26 3.79 42.67
C LYS A 45 7.81 5.20 42.27
N LYS A 46 8.24 5.73 41.12
CA LYS A 46 7.85 7.09 40.65
C LYS A 46 6.74 7.06 39.60
N LEU A 47 6.67 5.99 38.80
CA LEU A 47 5.67 5.82 37.74
C LEU A 47 4.64 4.74 38.08
N SER A 48 4.40 4.49 39.37
CA SER A 48 3.55 3.39 39.87
C SER A 48 2.18 3.30 39.20
N GLN A 49 1.49 4.42 39.01
CA GLN A 49 0.16 4.45 38.38
C GLN A 49 0.22 4.09 36.89
N ILE A 50 1.21 4.61 36.16
CA ILE A 50 1.41 4.31 34.74
C ILE A 50 1.83 2.85 34.57
N ALA A 51 2.73 2.35 35.42
CA ALA A 51 3.13 0.94 35.44
C ALA A 51 1.94 0.00 35.70
N MET A 52 1.02 0.37 36.61
CA MET A 52 -0.19 -0.42 36.86
C MET A 52 -1.12 -0.46 35.65
N VAL A 53 -1.31 0.66 34.95
CA VAL A 53 -2.12 0.72 33.72
C VAL A 53 -1.46 -0.13 32.63
N VAL A 54 -0.15 0.00 32.42
CA VAL A 54 0.58 -0.74 31.38
C VAL A 54 0.55 -2.25 31.64
N VAL A 55 0.74 -2.70 32.88
CA VAL A 55 0.64 -4.11 33.26
C VAL A 55 -0.79 -4.65 33.08
N ARG A 56 -1.81 -3.79 33.26
CA ARG A 56 -3.21 -4.16 33.05
C ARG A 56 -3.60 -4.22 31.57
N LEU A 57 -3.03 -3.32 30.75
CA LEU A 57 -3.27 -3.28 29.31
C LEU A 57 -2.51 -4.40 28.59
N PHE A 58 -1.29 -4.69 29.03
CA PHE A 58 -0.40 -5.70 28.45
C PHE A 58 0.11 -6.64 29.55
N PRO A 59 -0.70 -7.65 29.94
CA PRO A 59 -0.28 -8.63 30.94
C PRO A 59 0.73 -9.61 30.32
N PHE A 60 1.98 -9.18 30.16
CA PHE A 60 3.04 -10.05 29.70
C PHE A 60 3.44 -11.05 30.80
N PRO A 61 3.56 -12.35 30.49
CA PRO A 61 4.02 -13.35 31.45
C PRO A 61 5.40 -12.95 32.00
N ASP A 62 5.57 -13.12 33.31
CA ASP A 62 6.77 -12.71 34.07
C ASP A 62 7.19 -11.24 33.96
N LYS A 63 6.32 -10.35 33.47
CA LYS A 63 6.65 -8.95 33.17
C LYS A 63 7.91 -8.84 32.28
N LYS A 64 8.07 -9.79 31.37
CA LYS A 64 9.15 -9.79 30.37
C LYS A 64 8.57 -9.48 29.02
N TYR A 65 9.15 -8.48 28.37
CA TYR A 65 8.84 -8.16 26.99
C TYR A 65 9.69 -9.05 26.08
N GLU A 66 9.06 -9.93 25.31
CA GLU A 66 9.75 -10.79 24.36
C GLU A 66 9.84 -10.12 22.99
N PHE A 67 11.05 -9.67 22.63
CA PHE A 67 11.32 -9.15 21.30
C PHE A 67 11.77 -10.29 20.39
N ASN A 68 10.88 -10.71 19.47
CA ASN A 68 11.14 -11.77 18.50
C ASN A 68 10.79 -11.29 17.10
N LEU A 69 11.39 -11.91 16.07
CA LEU A 69 11.13 -11.56 14.66
C LEU A 69 9.63 -11.64 14.31
N THR A 70 8.91 -12.61 14.88
CA THR A 70 7.46 -12.75 14.71
C THR A 70 6.70 -11.49 15.17
N HIS A 71 7.08 -10.89 16.30
CA HIS A 71 6.46 -9.65 16.78
C HIS A 71 6.71 -8.49 15.81
N VAL A 72 7.92 -8.40 15.25
CA VAL A 72 8.28 -7.38 14.26
C VAL A 72 7.46 -7.52 12.98
N VAL A 73 7.27 -8.75 12.49
CA VAL A 73 6.50 -9.06 11.29
C VAL A 73 5.00 -8.85 11.50
N VAL A 74 4.45 -9.28 12.63
CA VAL A 74 3.03 -9.05 12.95
C VAL A 74 2.76 -7.55 13.10
N PHE A 75 3.63 -6.82 13.79
CA PHE A 75 3.47 -5.38 13.98
C PHE A 75 3.62 -4.58 12.68
N SER A 76 4.60 -4.92 11.83
CA SER A 76 4.69 -4.29 10.50
C SER A 76 3.47 -4.57 9.63
N THR A 77 2.90 -5.78 9.72
CA THR A 77 1.68 -6.13 9.00
C THR A 77 0.49 -5.30 9.49
N LEU A 78 0.34 -5.10 10.80
CA LEU A 78 -0.71 -4.26 11.38
C LEU A 78 -0.57 -2.79 10.96
N ILE A 79 0.66 -2.25 10.94
CA ILE A 79 0.93 -0.89 10.43
C ILE A 79 0.56 -0.83 8.94
N GLY A 80 0.95 -1.81 8.14
CA GLY A 80 0.59 -1.90 6.73
C GLY A 80 -0.93 -1.89 6.51
N MET A 81 -1.68 -2.65 7.30
CA MET A 81 -3.14 -2.65 7.27
C MET A 81 -3.73 -1.29 7.67
N LEU A 82 -3.16 -0.63 8.68
CA LEU A 82 -3.59 0.71 9.11
C LEU A 82 -3.36 1.75 7.99
N CYS A 83 -2.23 1.67 7.29
CA CYS A 83 -1.95 2.53 6.13
C CYS A 83 -2.92 2.30 4.97
N MET A 84 -3.47 1.09 4.81
CA MET A 84 -4.48 0.80 3.79
C MET A 84 -5.86 1.38 4.14
N LEU A 85 -6.20 1.52 5.42
CA LEU A 85 -7.51 2.02 5.86
C LEU A 85 -7.72 3.52 5.63
N HIS A 86 -6.64 4.29 5.39
CA HIS A 86 -6.66 5.75 5.37
C HIS A 86 -6.03 6.38 4.11
N HIS A 87 -6.10 5.73 2.94
CA HIS A 87 -5.49 6.30 1.74
C HIS A 87 -6.49 6.95 0.76
N PRO A 88 -6.74 8.27 0.84
CA PRO A 88 -7.38 9.03 -0.25
C PRO A 88 -6.59 8.95 -1.57
N ALA A 89 -5.33 8.48 -1.52
CA ALA A 89 -4.55 8.20 -2.71
C ALA A 89 -5.11 7.03 -3.53
N GLN A 90 -5.79 6.04 -2.92
CA GLN A 90 -6.41 4.97 -3.69
C GLN A 90 -7.57 5.50 -4.53
N ASP A 91 -8.37 6.41 -3.99
CA ASP A 91 -9.46 7.08 -4.72
C ASP A 91 -8.91 7.94 -5.87
N VAL A 92 -7.85 8.70 -5.62
CA VAL A 92 -7.19 9.53 -6.65
C VAL A 92 -6.59 8.65 -7.75
N ILE A 93 -5.88 7.57 -7.40
CA ILE A 93 -5.30 6.62 -8.35
C ILE A 93 -6.40 5.96 -9.20
N GLN A 94 -7.53 5.59 -8.58
CA GLN A 94 -8.65 5.00 -9.29
C GLN A 94 -9.31 6.00 -10.25
N HIS A 95 -9.51 7.24 -9.81
CA HIS A 95 -10.06 8.31 -10.65
C HIS A 95 -9.14 8.66 -11.83
N GLU A 96 -7.82 8.71 -11.64
CA GLU A 96 -6.86 8.94 -12.73
C GLU A 96 -6.81 7.76 -13.73
N LEU A 97 -6.88 6.53 -13.23
CA LEU A 97 -6.98 5.33 -14.07
C LEU A 97 -8.25 5.35 -14.93
N GLU A 98 -9.40 5.69 -14.33
CA GLU A 98 -10.66 5.82 -15.06
C GLU A 98 -10.59 6.93 -16.12
N LYS A 99 -10.03 8.09 -15.78
CA LYS A 99 -9.86 9.21 -16.73
C LYS A 99 -8.96 8.83 -17.90
N THR A 100 -7.85 8.15 -17.62
CA THR A 100 -6.89 7.69 -18.64
C THR A 100 -7.51 6.64 -19.56
N GLN A 101 -8.27 5.68 -19.00
CA GLN A 101 -8.98 4.68 -19.79
C GLN A 101 -10.09 5.30 -20.67
N LYS A 102 -10.88 6.24 -20.13
CA LYS A 102 -11.91 6.96 -20.90
C LYS A 102 -11.29 7.73 -22.07
N ASN A 103 -10.18 8.43 -21.84
CA ASN A 103 -9.48 9.17 -22.90
C ASN A 103 -8.89 8.24 -23.97
N LYS A 104 -8.32 7.10 -23.58
CA LYS A 104 -7.78 6.12 -24.52
C LYS A 104 -8.88 5.52 -25.41
N LYS A 105 -10.02 5.13 -24.84
CA LYS A 105 -11.19 4.63 -25.60
C LYS A 105 -11.73 5.66 -26.60
N LYS A 106 -11.85 6.93 -26.18
CA LYS A 106 -12.28 8.01 -27.08
C LYS A 106 -11.33 8.20 -28.28
N ARG A 107 -10.02 8.10 -28.04
CA ARG A 107 -9.00 8.20 -29.09
C ARG A 107 -9.10 7.04 -30.08
N GLU A 108 -9.18 5.81 -29.59
CA GLU A 108 -9.32 4.60 -30.43
C GLU A 108 -10.60 4.62 -31.26
N GLU A 109 -11.72 5.12 -30.72
CA GLU A 109 -12.99 5.22 -31.46
C GLU A 109 -12.93 6.31 -32.55
N ALA A 110 -12.29 7.45 -32.26
CA ALA A 110 -12.09 8.52 -33.24
C ALA A 110 -11.18 8.07 -34.40
N GLU A 111 -10.15 7.28 -34.10
CA GLU A 111 -9.24 6.73 -35.09
C GLU A 111 -9.94 5.71 -36.00
N LYS A 112 -10.74 4.79 -35.43
CA LYS A 112 -11.57 3.85 -36.21
C LYS A 112 -12.56 4.55 -37.15
N LYS A 113 -13.22 5.62 -36.68
CA LYS A 113 -14.15 6.40 -37.51
C LYS A 113 -13.43 7.09 -38.68
N ARG A 114 -12.21 7.59 -38.45
CA ARG A 114 -11.38 8.17 -39.52
C ARG A 114 -10.99 7.13 -40.56
N GLU A 115 -10.53 5.95 -40.13
CA GLU A 115 -10.18 4.87 -41.05
C GLU A 115 -11.39 4.37 -41.87
N GLU A 116 -12.57 4.25 -41.25
CA GLU A 116 -13.79 3.87 -41.99
C GLU A 116 -14.21 4.94 -43.01
N ALA A 117 -14.13 6.22 -42.65
CA ALA A 117 -14.44 7.32 -43.56
C ALA A 117 -13.47 7.35 -44.75
N GLU A 118 -12.18 7.13 -44.51
CA GLU A 118 -11.16 7.07 -45.57
C GLU A 118 -11.36 5.86 -46.49
N LYS A 119 -11.70 4.70 -45.93
CA LYS A 119 -12.05 3.50 -46.72
C LYS A 119 -13.31 3.69 -47.56
N ARG A 120 -14.30 4.44 -47.08
CA ARG A 120 -15.51 4.78 -47.85
C ARG A 120 -15.18 5.72 -49.01
N ARG A 121 -14.39 6.78 -48.78
CA ARG A 121 -13.93 7.70 -49.83
C ARG A 121 -13.15 6.98 -50.94
N LYS A 122 -12.19 6.12 -50.59
CA LYS A 122 -11.43 5.33 -51.57
C LYS A 122 -12.31 4.38 -52.39
N LYS A 123 -13.39 3.84 -51.79
CA LYS A 123 -14.37 3.00 -52.49
C LYS A 123 -15.29 3.78 -53.43
N GLU A 124 -15.61 5.02 -53.09
CA GLU A 124 -16.41 5.92 -53.94
C GLU A 124 -15.59 6.40 -55.14
N GLU A 125 -14.34 6.83 -54.93
CA GLU A 125 -13.40 7.22 -55.99
C GLU A 125 -13.11 6.07 -56.98
N SER A 126 -13.02 4.82 -56.49
CA SER A 126 -12.81 3.65 -57.36
C SER A 126 -14.05 3.23 -58.17
N LYS A 127 -15.24 3.72 -57.82
CA LYS A 127 -16.49 3.45 -58.57
C LYS A 127 -16.78 4.47 -59.65
N GLU A 128 -16.24 5.69 -59.53
CA GLU A 128 -16.44 6.77 -60.50
C GLU A 128 -15.49 6.68 -61.70
N HIS A 129 -14.43 5.86 -61.60
CA HIS A 129 -13.44 5.62 -62.66
C HIS A 129 -13.65 4.31 -63.44
N LYS A 130 -14.82 3.68 -63.31
CA LYS A 130 -15.23 2.46 -64.01
C LYS A 130 -16.48 2.72 -64.84
#